data_AF-A0A934BUT7-F1
#
_entry.id   AF-A0A934BUT7-F1
#
_cell.length_a   1.000
_cell.length_b   1.000
_cell.length_c   1.000
_cell.angle_alpha   90.00
_cell.angle_beta   90.00
_cell.angle_gamma   90.00
#
_symmetry.space_group_name_H-M   'P 1'
#
loop_
_entity.id
_entity.type
_entity.pdbx_description
1 polymer ?
#
loop_
_entity_poly.entity_id
_entity_poly.type
_entity_poly.pdbx_seq_one_letter_code
_entity_poly.pdbx_strand_id
1 'polypeptide(L)'
;MKSSYDLAMERIGKTLGPERKLTDAQKKQLAEIDSIYKAKIADLELSFGDKIAAARAADDVEKLLSLEQTLLSERQKLRDECEAKKEKRRKATA
;
A
#
# COMPACT_ATOMS: atom_id res chain seq x y z
N MET A 1 23.68 -15.73 10.25
CA MET A 1 23.57 -14.26 10.40
C MET A 1 22.09 -13.94 10.42
N LYS A 2 21.51 -13.66 11.58
CA LYS A 2 20.06 -13.37 11.68
C LYS A 2 19.82 -11.95 11.17
N SER A 3 18.77 -11.75 10.38
CA SER A 3 18.43 -10.44 9.83
C SER A 3 18.01 -9.50 10.96
N SER A 4 18.31 -8.20 10.83
CA SER A 4 17.91 -7.17 11.80
C SER A 4 16.40 -7.15 12.09
N TYR A 5 15.60 -7.62 11.14
CA TYR A 5 14.16 -7.80 11.27
C TYR A 5 13.80 -8.87 12.32
N ASP A 6 14.51 -10.00 12.36
CA ASP A 6 14.24 -11.11 13.28
C ASP A 6 14.52 -10.70 14.74
N LEU A 7 15.59 -9.93 14.95
CA LEU A 7 15.98 -9.47 16.29
C LEU A 7 15.01 -8.42 16.86
N ALA A 8 14.44 -7.57 16.00
CA ALA A 8 13.46 -6.55 16.39
C ALA A 8 12.12 -7.19 16.79
N MET A 9 11.71 -8.26 16.12
CA MET A 9 10.48 -8.99 16.43
C MET A 9 10.58 -9.79 17.73
N GLU A 10 11.75 -10.33 18.06
CA GLU A 10 12.00 -11.03 19.33
C GLU A 10 11.79 -10.13 20.55
N ARG A 11 12.09 -8.83 20.42
CA ARG A 11 11.85 -7.83 21.48
C ARG A 11 10.36 -7.47 21.63
N ILE A 12 9.64 -7.36 20.52
CA ILE A 12 8.18 -7.08 20.50
C ILE A 12 7.37 -8.30 21.00
N GLY A 13 7.89 -9.52 20.77
CA GLY A 13 7.33 -10.77 21.28
C GLY A 13 7.34 -10.88 22.81
N LYS A 14 8.17 -10.11 23.52
CA LYS A 14 8.30 -10.18 24.99
C LYS A 14 7.44 -9.16 25.76
N THR A 15 6.96 -8.10 25.11
CA THR A 15 6.30 -6.96 25.81
C THR A 15 4.77 -7.00 25.85
N LEU A 16 4.12 -7.74 24.95
CA LEU A 16 2.65 -7.84 24.90
C LEU A 16 2.20 -9.22 25.42
N GLY A 17 1.20 -9.28 26.30
CA GLY A 17 0.58 -10.54 26.79
C GLY A 17 -0.16 -11.30 25.67
N PRO A 18 -1.08 -12.23 26.00
CA PRO A 18 -1.74 -13.14 25.04
C PRO A 18 -2.80 -12.44 24.16
N GLU A 19 -2.52 -11.22 23.72
CA GLU A 19 -3.21 -10.60 22.59
C GLU A 19 -2.69 -11.27 21.31
N ARG A 20 -3.59 -11.73 20.45
CA ARG A 20 -3.31 -12.49 19.21
C ARG A 20 -2.17 -11.84 18.40
N LYS A 21 -0.93 -12.23 18.67
CA LYS A 21 0.24 -11.72 17.97
C LYS A 21 0.21 -12.27 16.56
N LEU A 22 0.25 -11.37 15.58
CA LEU A 22 0.47 -11.78 14.19
C LEU A 22 1.77 -12.57 14.11
N THR A 23 1.71 -13.73 13.47
CA THR A 23 2.89 -14.57 13.23
C THR A 23 3.89 -13.83 12.32
N ASP A 24 5.16 -14.20 12.36
CA ASP A 24 6.18 -13.57 11.52
C ASP A 24 5.88 -13.77 10.03
N ALA A 25 5.29 -14.91 9.68
CA ALA A 25 4.78 -15.16 8.33
C ALA A 25 3.67 -14.18 7.93
N GLN A 26 2.72 -13.90 8.83
CA GLN A 26 1.66 -12.91 8.57
C GLN A 26 2.23 -11.49 8.44
N LYS A 27 3.16 -11.09 9.32
CA LYS A 27 3.82 -9.77 9.23
C LYS A 27 4.58 -9.62 7.92
N LYS A 28 5.30 -10.66 7.48
CA LYS A 28 5.99 -10.67 6.19
C LYS A 28 5.01 -10.53 5.02
N GLN A 29 3.89 -11.26 5.05
CA GLN A 29 2.85 -11.16 4.02
C GLN A 29 2.19 -9.77 4.00
N LEU A 30 1.97 -9.14 5.16
CA LEU A 30 1.44 -7.78 5.23
C LEU A 30 2.43 -6.77 4.62
N ALA A 31 3.72 -6.88 4.95
CA ALA A 31 4.75 -6.02 4.40
C ALA A 31 4.90 -6.20 2.88
N GLU A 32 4.76 -7.44 2.38
CA GLU A 32 4.76 -7.73 0.94
C GLU A 32 3.55 -7.10 0.24
N ILE A 33 2.35 -7.22 0.82
CA ILE A 33 1.14 -6.55 0.31
C ILE A 33 1.36 -5.03 0.24
N ASP A 34 1.87 -4.41 1.31
CA ASP A 34 2.15 -2.98 1.32
C ASP A 34 3.16 -2.58 0.25
N SER A 35 4.24 -3.34 0.07
CA SER A 35 5.26 -3.08 -0.94
C SER A 35 4.68 -3.16 -2.37
N ILE A 36 3.88 -4.18 -2.66
CA ILE A 36 3.24 -4.36 -3.97
C ILE A 36 2.30 -3.20 -4.27
N TYR A 37 1.44 -2.83 -3.31
CA TYR A 37 0.48 -1.75 -3.53
C TYR A 37 1.14 -0.37 -3.60
N LYS A 38 2.25 -0.16 -2.89
CA LYS A 38 3.07 1.04 -3.04
C LYS A 38 3.65 1.15 -4.45
N ALA A 39 4.17 0.05 -5.00
CA ALA A 39 4.68 0.02 -6.38
C ALA A 39 3.56 0.33 -7.39
N LYS A 40 2.38 -0.31 -7.25
CA LYS A 40 1.22 -0.04 -8.11
C LYS A 40 0.77 1.42 -8.10
N ILE A 41 0.75 2.05 -6.92
CA ILE A 41 0.39 3.46 -6.79
C ILE A 41 1.45 4.33 -7.47
N ALA A 42 2.74 4.03 -7.31
CA ALA A 42 3.81 4.76 -7.98
C ALA A 42 3.71 4.65 -9.51
N ASP A 43 3.47 3.45 -10.04
CA ASP A 43 3.29 3.22 -11.48
C ASP A 43 2.08 3.99 -12.02
N LEU A 44 0.97 4.00 -11.26
CA LEU A 44 -0.23 4.79 -11.59
C LEU A 44 0.10 6.28 -11.63
N GLU A 45 0.73 6.82 -10.58
CA GLU A 45 1.10 8.23 -10.49
C GLU A 45 2.05 8.66 -11.61
N LEU A 46 3.03 7.82 -11.97
CA LEU A 46 3.91 8.06 -13.13
C LEU A 46 3.12 8.09 -14.44
N SER A 47 2.24 7.12 -14.68
CA SER A 47 1.45 7.04 -15.92
C SER A 47 0.48 8.21 -16.11
N PHE A 48 0.01 8.81 -15.01
CA PHE A 48 -0.84 10.00 -15.04
C PHE A 48 -0.03 11.29 -15.07
N GLY A 49 1.18 11.30 -14.51
CA GLY A 49 2.08 12.47 -14.49
C GLY A 49 2.31 13.05 -15.89
N ASP A 50 2.66 12.19 -16.86
CA ASP A 50 2.89 12.62 -18.25
C ASP A 50 1.62 13.20 -18.90
N LYS A 51 0.45 12.60 -18.63
CA LYS A 51 -0.84 13.04 -19.18
C LYS A 51 -1.27 14.38 -18.59
N ILE A 52 -1.06 14.56 -17.29
CA ILE A 52 -1.34 15.80 -16.56
C ILE A 52 -0.41 16.91 -17.05
N ALA A 53 0.88 16.62 -17.22
CA ALA A 53 1.84 17.57 -17.77
C ALA A 53 1.46 18.02 -19.19
N ALA A 54 1.06 17.08 -20.05
CA ALA A 54 0.59 17.39 -21.39
C ALA A 54 -0.70 18.22 -21.39
N ALA A 55 -1.67 17.90 -20.54
CA ALA A 55 -2.91 18.68 -20.41
C ALA A 55 -2.64 20.11 -19.90
N ARG A 56 -1.73 20.28 -18.94
CA ARG A 56 -1.28 21.59 -18.45
C ARG A 56 -0.60 22.40 -19.55
N ALA A 57 0.28 21.78 -20.34
CA ALA A 57 0.96 22.45 -21.44
C ALA A 57 -0.01 22.89 -22.56
N ALA A 58 -1.13 22.17 -22.72
CA ALA A 58 -2.18 22.49 -23.68
C ALA A 58 -3.23 23.49 -23.15
N ASP A 59 -3.12 23.95 -21.89
CA ASP A 59 -4.12 24.76 -21.19
C ASP A 59 -5.54 24.13 -21.18
N ASP A 60 -5.59 22.80 -21.25
CA ASP A 60 -6.84 22.02 -21.29
C ASP A 60 -7.31 21.72 -19.86
N VAL A 61 -8.01 22.70 -19.28
CA VAL A 61 -8.48 22.67 -17.88
C VAL A 61 -9.46 21.52 -17.63
N GLU A 62 -10.37 21.24 -18.56
CA GLU A 62 -11.34 20.14 -18.42
C GLU A 62 -10.64 18.78 -18.37
N LYS A 63 -9.67 18.56 -19.27
CA LYS A 63 -8.88 17.33 -19.28
C LYS A 63 -7.98 17.21 -18.06
N LEU A 64 -7.40 18.32 -17.59
CA LEU A 64 -6.61 18.32 -16.36
C LEU A 64 -7.45 17.88 -15.16
N LEU A 65 -8.62 18.49 -14.96
CA LEU A 65 -9.52 18.17 -13.84
C LEU A 65 -10.00 16.72 -13.89
N SER A 66 -10.39 16.23 -15.07
CA SER A 66 -10.82 14.84 -15.24
C SER A 66 -9.70 13.82 -14.99
N LEU A 67 -8.47 14.11 -15.42
CA LEU A 67 -7.30 13.28 -15.15
C LEU A 67 -6.97 13.24 -13.65
N GLU A 68 -7.00 14.39 -12.97
CA GLU A 68 -6.75 14.47 -11.53
C GLU A 68 -7.82 13.75 -10.71
N GLN A 69 -9.10 13.91 -11.06
CA GLN A 69 -10.20 13.16 -10.43
C GLN A 69 -10.07 11.64 -10.63
N THR A 70 -9.71 11.23 -11.84
CA THR A 70 -9.49 9.81 -12.15
C THR A 70 -8.33 9.25 -11.35
N LEU A 71 -7.20 9.96 -11.29
CA LEU A 71 -6.02 9.56 -10.51
C LEU A 71 -6.37 9.39 -9.02
N LEU A 72 -7.13 10.33 -8.46
CA LEU A 72 -7.58 10.25 -7.06
C LEU A 72 -8.45 9.02 -6.80
N SER A 73 -9.41 8.74 -7.69
CA SER A 73 -10.31 7.58 -7.58
C SER A 73 -9.53 6.25 -7.67
N GLU A 74 -8.66 6.12 -8.67
CA GLU A 74 -7.84 4.91 -8.87
C GLU A 74 -6.87 4.68 -7.71
N ARG A 75 -6.24 5.74 -7.18
CA ARG A 75 -5.39 5.64 -6.00
C ARG A 75 -6.18 5.20 -4.76
N GLN A 76 -7.40 5.69 -4.59
CA GLN A 76 -8.25 5.28 -3.48
C GLN A 76 -8.64 3.81 -3.59
N LYS A 77 -9.05 3.33 -4.77
CA LYS A 77 -9.35 1.91 -5.02
C LYS A 77 -8.16 1.02 -4.65
N LEU A 78 -6.95 1.38 -5.07
CA LEU A 78 -5.75 0.62 -4.74
C LEU A 78 -5.48 0.58 -3.23
N ARG A 79 -5.73 1.67 -2.50
CA ARG A 79 -5.61 1.70 -1.04
C ARG A 79 -6.65 0.82 -0.37
N ASP A 80 -7.90 0.89 -0.81
CA ASP A 80 -9.00 0.09 -0.26
C ASP A 80 -8.75 -1.41 -0.50
N GLU A 81 -8.26 -1.78 -1.68
CA GLU A 81 -7.85 -3.15 -1.97
C GLU A 81 -6.68 -3.62 -1.10
N CYS A 82 -5.69 -2.75 -0.86
CA CYS A 82 -4.56 -3.03 0.01
C CYS A 82 -5.04 -3.34 1.42
N GLU A 83 -5.88 -2.46 1.99
CA GLU A 83 -6.46 -2.66 3.32
C GLU A 83 -7.33 -3.92 3.37
N ALA A 84 -8.19 -4.17 2.37
CA ALA A 84 -9.00 -5.37 2.32
C ALA A 84 -8.14 -6.65 2.30
N LYS A 85 -7.01 -6.65 1.58
CA LYS A 85 -6.07 -7.78 1.57
C LYS A 85 -5.35 -7.94 2.90
N LYS A 86 -4.92 -6.83 3.53
CA LYS A 86 -4.30 -6.87 4.86
C LYS A 86 -5.27 -7.39 5.92
N GLU A 87 -6.51 -6.92 5.91
CA GLU A 87 -7.57 -7.40 6.80
C GLU A 87 -7.84 -8.90 6.63
N LYS A 88 -7.88 -9.41 5.39
CA LYS A 88 -7.99 -10.85 5.14
C LYS A 88 -6.83 -11.63 5.76
N ARG A 89 -5.59 -11.12 5.69
CA ARG A 89 -4.41 -11.78 6.31
C ARG A 89 -4.44 -11.71 7.84
N ARG A 90 -4.97 -10.63 8.41
CA ARG A 90 -5.18 -10.49 9.86
C ARG A 90 -6.28 -11.42 10.39
N LYS A 91 -7.38 -11.58 9.62
CA LYS A 91 -8.55 -12.40 9.99
C LYS A 91 -8.42 -13.89 9.68
N ALA A 92 -7.48 -14.31 8.83
CA ALA A 92 -7.26 -15.72 8.47
C ALA A 92 -6.78 -16.62 9.63
N THR A 93 -6.69 -16.10 10.84
CA THR A 93 -6.53 -16.86 12.08
C THR A 93 -7.72 -16.57 12.99
N ALA A 94 -8.77 -17.38 12.82
CA ALA A 94 -9.81 -17.67 13.80
C ALA A 94 -10.04 -19.18 13.77
#